data_AF-A0A2J8VSI3-F1
#
_entry.id   AF-A0A2J8VSI3-F1
#
_cell.length_a   1.000
_cell.length_b   1.000
_cell.length_c   1.000
_cell.angle_alpha   90.00
_cell.angle_beta   90.00
_cell.angle_gamma   90.00
#
_symmetry.space_group_name_H-M   'P 1'
#
loop_
_entity.id
_entity.type
_entity.pdbx_description
1 polymer ?
#
loop_
_entity_poly.entity_id
_entity_poly.type
_entity_poly.pdbx_seq_one_letter_code
_entity_poly.pdbx_strand_id
1 'polypeptide(L)'
;FQGPVLIGSSHGGVNIEDVAAETPEAIIKEPIDIEEGIKKEQALHLAQKMGFPPTIVESAAENMVKLYSLFLKYDATMIEINPMVEDSDGADEDLPTLTLLTF
;
A
#
# COMPACT_ATOMS: atom_id res chain seq x y z
N PHE A 1 1.68 -0.51 -15.94
CA PHE A 1 2.92 0.24 -15.72
C PHE A 1 4.16 -0.51 -16.25
N GLN A 2 4.00 -1.65 -16.94
CA GLN A 2 5.12 -2.46 -17.45
C GLN A 2 6.10 -2.81 -16.31
N GLY A 3 5.57 -3.20 -15.15
CA GLY A 3 6.32 -3.35 -13.91
C GLY A 3 5.44 -3.31 -12.65
N PRO A 4 6.02 -3.57 -11.46
CA PRO A 4 5.29 -3.55 -10.19
C PRO A 4 4.75 -2.16 -9.84
N VAL A 5 3.63 -2.14 -9.13
CA VAL A 5 2.95 -0.93 -8.67
C VAL A 5 2.45 -1.15 -7.26
N LEU A 6 2.85 -0.26 -6.35
CA LEU A 6 2.16 -0.15 -5.07
C LEU A 6 0.88 0.65 -5.25
N ILE A 7 -0.23 0.09 -4.81
CA ILE A 7 -1.55 0.73 -4.81
C ILE A 7 -2.00 0.86 -3.35
N GLY A 8 -2.42 2.05 -2.96
CA GLY A 8 -2.89 2.31 -1.60
C GLY A 8 -4.14 3.19 -1.59
N SER A 9 -4.96 3.02 -0.55
CA SER A 9 -6.09 3.91 -0.24
C SER A 9 -6.21 4.11 1.27
N SER A 10 -6.73 5.27 1.67
CA SER A 10 -7.17 5.53 3.04
C SER A 10 -8.50 4.83 3.38
N HIS A 11 -9.24 4.35 2.36
CA HIS A 11 -10.48 3.61 2.54
C HIS A 11 -10.17 2.11 2.56
N GLY A 12 -10.09 1.52 3.74
CA GLY A 12 -9.95 0.09 3.91
C GLY A 12 -11.16 -0.58 4.54
N GLY A 13 -11.09 -1.89 4.66
CA GLY A 13 -12.25 -2.71 5.00
C GLY A 13 -13.28 -2.83 3.87
N VAL A 14 -13.05 -2.14 2.74
CA VAL A 14 -13.86 -2.16 1.52
C VAL A 14 -13.06 -2.74 0.35
N ASN A 15 -13.75 -3.21 -0.68
CA ASN A 15 -13.12 -3.75 -1.87
C ASN A 15 -12.48 -2.61 -2.69
N ILE A 16 -11.22 -2.79 -3.11
CA ILE A 16 -10.45 -1.73 -3.77
C ILE A 16 -10.97 -1.41 -5.18
N GLU A 17 -11.61 -2.36 -5.85
CA GLU A 17 -12.27 -2.14 -7.15
C GLU A 17 -13.47 -1.21 -7.01
N ASP A 18 -14.25 -1.35 -5.93
CA ASP A 18 -15.38 -0.46 -5.63
C ASP A 18 -14.89 0.96 -5.35
N VAL A 19 -13.83 1.12 -4.54
CA VAL A 19 -13.19 2.42 -4.31
C VAL A 19 -12.70 3.03 -5.63
N ALA A 20 -12.09 2.24 -6.51
CA ALA A 20 -11.64 2.71 -7.81
C ALA A 20 -12.80 3.14 -8.75
N ALA A 21 -13.99 2.58 -8.58
CA ALA A 21 -15.18 2.93 -9.35
C ALA A 21 -15.92 4.16 -8.80
N GLU A 22 -16.04 4.26 -7.48
CA GLU A 22 -16.80 5.32 -6.80
C GLU A 22 -15.96 6.57 -6.50
N THR A 23 -14.74 6.36 -6.00
CA THR A 23 -13.83 7.42 -5.52
C THR A 23 -12.40 7.19 -6.06
N PRO A 24 -12.19 7.24 -7.39
CA PRO A 24 -10.90 6.92 -8.02
C PRO A 24 -9.73 7.78 -7.50
N GLU A 25 -10.00 8.99 -7.02
CA GLU A 25 -9.02 9.89 -6.40
C GLU A 25 -8.48 9.41 -5.06
N ALA A 26 -9.18 8.48 -4.40
CA ALA A 26 -8.72 7.84 -3.17
C ALA A 26 -7.71 6.72 -3.45
N ILE A 27 -7.46 6.38 -4.72
CA ILE A 27 -6.47 5.38 -5.13
C ILE A 27 -5.16 6.08 -5.47
N ILE A 28 -4.12 5.80 -4.69
CA ILE A 28 -2.76 6.26 -4.95
C ILE A 28 -2.00 5.11 -5.61
N LYS A 29 -1.32 5.40 -6.72
CA LYS A 29 -0.49 4.43 -7.45
C LYS A 29 0.94 4.92 -7.49
N GLU A 30 1.87 4.11 -6.99
CA GLU A 30 3.31 4.36 -6.99
C GLU A 30 4.01 3.25 -7.80
N PRO A 31 4.36 3.52 -9.08
CA PRO A 31 5.11 2.55 -9.88
C PRO A 31 6.51 2.34 -9.31
N ILE A 32 6.96 1.09 -9.36
CA ILE A 32 8.29 0.69 -8.91
C ILE A 32 9.11 0.27 -10.13
N ASP A 33 10.30 0.83 -10.25
CA ASP A 33 11.29 0.36 -11.21
C ASP A 33 11.79 -1.03 -10.79
N ILE A 34 11.72 -2.01 -11.68
CA ILE A 34 12.06 -3.40 -11.35
C ILE A 34 13.57 -3.61 -11.16
N GLU A 35 14.40 -2.78 -11.80
CA GLU A 35 15.86 -2.85 -11.69
C GLU A 35 16.36 -2.17 -10.42
N GLU A 36 15.82 -0.99 -10.10
CA GLU A 36 16.18 -0.24 -8.89
C GLU A 36 15.48 -0.77 -7.63
N GLY A 37 14.29 -1.34 -7.78
CA GLY A 37 13.42 -1.76 -6.69
C GLY A 37 12.72 -0.60 -5.97
N ILE A 38 11.96 -0.94 -4.92
CA ILE A 38 11.25 0.07 -4.12
C ILE A 38 12.22 0.97 -3.37
N LYS A 39 12.03 2.30 -3.48
CA LYS A 39 12.75 3.28 -2.67
C LYS A 39 12.00 3.58 -1.38
N LYS A 40 12.73 3.80 -0.29
CA LYS A 40 12.12 4.11 1.01
C LYS A 40 11.29 5.39 0.94
N GLU A 41 11.72 6.37 0.17
CA GLU A 41 11.02 7.64 -0.04
C GLU A 41 9.67 7.43 -0.74
N GLN A 42 9.56 6.47 -1.67
CA GLN A 42 8.28 6.13 -2.31
C GLN A 42 7.32 5.50 -1.31
N ALA A 43 7.81 4.57 -0.49
CA ALA A 43 7.01 3.94 0.56
C ALA A 43 6.52 4.97 1.61
N LEU A 44 7.39 5.90 2.01
CA LEU A 44 7.02 6.99 2.92
C LEU A 44 5.97 7.91 2.31
N HIS A 45 6.16 8.32 1.05
CA HIS A 45 5.22 9.17 0.35
C HIS A 45 3.84 8.51 0.22
N LEU A 46 3.80 7.21 -0.10
CA LEU A 46 2.54 6.45 -0.16
C LEU A 46 1.87 6.39 1.22
N ALA A 47 2.61 6.02 2.26
CA ALA A 47 2.09 5.95 3.63
C ALA A 47 1.52 7.30 4.11
N GLN A 48 2.21 8.42 3.83
CA GLN A 48 1.70 9.76 4.14
C GLN A 48 0.40 10.07 3.41
N LYS A 49 0.32 9.76 2.11
CA LYS A 49 -0.89 9.99 1.31
C LYS A 49 -2.07 9.11 1.73
N MET A 50 -1.79 7.91 2.24
CA MET A 50 -2.80 7.01 2.80
C MET A 50 -3.31 7.48 4.18
N GLY A 51 -2.73 8.53 4.75
CA GLY A 51 -3.18 9.12 6.02
C GLY A 51 -2.55 8.52 7.28
N PHE A 52 -1.50 7.71 7.16
CA PHE A 52 -0.81 7.19 8.35
C PHE A 52 -0.24 8.36 9.19
N PRO A 53 -0.44 8.37 10.52
CA PRO A 53 0.07 9.42 11.37
C PRO A 53 1.61 9.43 11.38
N PRO A 54 2.24 10.60 11.61
CA PRO A 54 3.70 10.74 11.60
C PRO A 54 4.44 9.80 12.56
N THR A 55 3.77 9.33 13.62
CA THR A 55 4.32 8.39 14.60
C THR A 55 4.55 7.00 14.04
N ILE A 56 3.79 6.57 13.03
CA ILE A 56 3.87 5.21 12.46
C ILE A 56 4.17 5.16 10.97
N VAL A 57 4.21 6.31 10.30
CA VAL A 57 4.47 6.40 8.85
C VAL A 57 5.76 5.68 8.44
N GLU A 58 6.79 5.74 9.30
CA GLU A 58 8.06 5.05 9.10
C GLU A 58 7.89 3.53 9.14
N SER A 59 7.13 3.02 10.12
CA SER A 59 6.86 1.60 10.28
C SER A 59 5.99 1.05 9.14
N ALA A 60 4.98 1.81 8.71
CA ALA A 60 4.16 1.48 7.56
C ALA A 60 5.01 1.38 6.28
N ALA A 61 5.89 2.36 6.04
CA ALA A 61 6.81 2.35 4.90
C ALA A 61 7.78 1.15 4.94
N GLU A 62 8.34 0.84 6.11
CA GLU A 62 9.19 -0.35 6.28
C GLU A 62 8.44 -1.66 5.95
N ASN A 63 7.16 -1.76 6.34
CA ASN A 63 6.34 -2.91 5.99
C ASN A 63 6.07 -2.99 4.48
N MET A 64 5.81 -1.87 3.80
CA MET A 64 5.68 -1.84 2.33
C MET A 64 6.96 -2.34 1.63
N VAL A 65 8.13 -1.94 2.11
CA VAL A 65 9.43 -2.41 1.57
C VAL A 65 9.60 -3.92 1.79
N LYS A 66 9.22 -4.44 2.96
CA LYS A 66 9.25 -5.88 3.25
C LYS A 66 8.25 -6.65 2.38
N LEU A 67 7.05 -6.12 2.16
CA LEU A 67 6.04 -6.71 1.29
C LEU A 67 6.52 -6.76 -0.16
N TYR A 68 7.17 -5.71 -0.67
CA TYR A 68 7.81 -5.75 -1.99
C TYR A 68 8.93 -6.81 -2.07
N SER A 69 9.71 -6.95 -1.01
CA SER A 69 10.75 -8.00 -0.94
C SER A 69 10.13 -9.40 -0.97
N LEU A 70 9.01 -9.62 -0.25
CA LEU A 70 8.25 -10.87 -0.27
C LEU A 70 7.65 -11.13 -1.65
N PHE A 71 7.10 -10.10 -2.28
CA PHE A 71 6.53 -10.14 -3.62
C PHE A 71 7.52 -10.70 -4.64
N LEU A 72 8.74 -10.16 -4.68
CA LEU A 72 9.79 -10.66 -5.57
C LEU A 72 10.28 -12.05 -5.16
N LYS A 73 10.48 -12.29 -3.86
CA LYS A 73 11.05 -13.54 -3.35
C LYS A 73 10.19 -14.77 -3.69
N TYR A 74 8.88 -14.61 -3.74
CA TYR A 74 7.93 -15.70 -3.95
C TYR A 74 7.32 -15.71 -5.34
N ASP A 75 7.86 -14.91 -6.28
CA ASP A 75 7.32 -14.75 -7.64
C ASP A 75 5.81 -14.47 -7.62
N ALA A 76 5.36 -13.65 -6.67
CA ALA A 76 3.95 -13.31 -6.53
C ALA A 76 3.50 -12.44 -7.72
N THR A 77 2.24 -12.55 -8.10
CA THR A 77 1.59 -11.63 -9.06
C THR A 77 0.85 -10.50 -8.34
N MET A 78 0.47 -10.74 -7.08
CA MET A 78 -0.22 -9.77 -6.23
C MET A 78 0.00 -10.12 -4.75
N ILE A 79 0.15 -9.10 -3.91
CA ILE A 79 0.01 -9.19 -2.46
C ILE A 79 -1.01 -8.13 -2.03
N GLU A 80 -2.10 -8.56 -1.41
CA GLU A 80 -3.15 -7.67 -0.90
C GLU A 80 -3.20 -7.73 0.62
N ILE A 81 -3.16 -6.55 1.26
CA ILE A 81 -3.29 -6.36 2.70
C ILE A 81 -4.46 -5.40 2.95
N ASN A 82 -5.58 -5.94 3.40
CA ASN A 82 -6.82 -5.19 3.65
C ASN A 82 -7.50 -5.67 4.95
N PRO A 83 -7.59 -4.84 6.01
CA PRO A 83 -6.93 -3.54 6.17
C PRO A 83 -5.46 -3.68 6.63
N MET A 84 -4.66 -2.65 6.38
CA MET A 84 -3.31 -2.48 6.93
C MET A 84 -3.38 -1.56 8.16
N VAL A 85 -3.25 -2.12 9.36
CA VAL A 85 -3.62 -1.43 10.61
C VAL A 85 -2.45 -1.31 11.58
N GLU A 86 -2.45 -0.26 12.41
CA GLU A 86 -1.65 -0.22 13.64
C GLU A 86 -2.41 -0.99 14.73
N ASP A 87 -1.72 -1.81 15.50
CA ASP A 87 -2.29 -2.50 16.65
C ASP A 87 -2.57 -1.50 17.78
N SER A 88 -3.84 -1.12 17.93
CA SER A 88 -4.37 -0.46 19.12
C SER A 88 -5.79 -0.96 19.37
N ASP A 89 -6.21 -0.99 20.64
CA ASP A 89 -7.46 -1.59 21.19
C ASP A 89 -8.80 -1.04 20.62
N GLY A 90 -8.81 -0.37 19.46
CA GLY A 90 -9.99 0.22 18.84
C GLY A 90 -10.15 -0.22 17.38
N ALA A 91 -11.30 -0.82 17.07
CA ALA A 91 -11.72 -1.08 15.71
C ALA A 91 -12.25 0.23 15.08
N ASP A 92 -11.37 1.04 14.51
CA ASP A 92 -11.79 2.14 13.64
C ASP A 92 -12.20 1.58 12.26
N GLU A 93 -13.30 2.08 11.69
CA GLU A 93 -13.83 1.60 10.40
C GLU A 93 -13.09 2.19 9.18
N ASP A 94 -12.31 3.27 9.36
CA ASP A 94 -11.57 3.97 8.30
C ASP A 94 -10.05 3.66 8.34
N LEU A 95 -9.68 2.39 8.23
CA LEU A 95 -8.28 1.97 8.26
C LEU A 95 -7.69 1.87 6.85
N PRO A 96 -6.39 2.19 6.63
CA PRO A 96 -5.80 2.14 5.30
C PRO A 96 -5.79 0.73 4.68
N THR A 97 -5.85 0.64 3.35
CA THR A 97 -5.65 -0.60 2.57
C THR A 97 -4.49 -0.48 1.61
N LEU A 98 -3.68 -1.53 1.54
CA LEU A 98 -2.51 -1.62 0.67
C LEU A 98 -2.59 -2.84 -0.23
N THR A 99 -2.54 -2.61 -1.54
CA THR A 99 -2.49 -3.65 -2.55
C THR A 99 -1.24 -3.48 -3.42
N LEU A 100 -0.34 -4.45 -3.40
CA LEU A 100 0.83 -4.51 -4.28
C LEU A 100 0.53 -5.44 -5.47
N LEU A 101 0.61 -4.91 -6.68
CA LEU A 101 0.24 -5.61 -7.92
C LEU A 101 1.35 -5.48 -8.97
N THR A 102 1.52 -6.49 -9.84
CA THR A 102 2.25 -6.35 -11.10
C THR A 102 1.32 -6.32 -12.31
N PHE A 103 1.66 -5.48 -13.30
CA PHE A 103 1.07 -5.46 -14.64
C PHE A 103 2.15 -5.51 -15.72
#